data_AF-A0A961D9I7-F1
#
_entry.id   AF-A0A961D9I7-F1
#
_cell.length_a   1.000
_cell.length_b   1.000
_cell.length_c   1.000
_cell.angle_alpha   90.00
_cell.angle_beta   90.00
_cell.angle_gamma   90.00
#
_symmetry.space_group_name_H-M   'P 1'
#
loop_
_entity.id
_entity.type
_entity.pdbx_description
1 polymer ?
#
loop_
_entity_poly.entity_id
_entity_poly.type
_entity_poly.pdbx_seq_one_letter_code
_entity_poly.pdbx_strand_id
1 'polypeptide(L)' 'MIPTCQRSKVLACTLDSLLQQRVLPAELFVVDASADDETLQVVEGFVQKTQVFRMYGG' A
#
# COMPACT_ATOMS: atom_id res chain seq x y z
N MET A 1 9.00 -3.48 1.17
CA MET A 1 8.85 -2.05 1.48
C MET A 1 8.64 -1.31 0.16
N ILE A 2 7.65 -0.41 0.10
CA ILE A 2 7.33 0.41 -1.07
C ILE A 2 7.37 1.89 -0.65
N PRO A 3 8.40 2.65 -1.04
CA PRO A 3 8.37 4.11 -0.91
C PRO A 3 7.51 4.72 -2.02
N THR A 4 6.71 5.73 -1.68
CA THR A 4 5.83 6.43 -2.63
C THR A 4 5.67 7.92 -2.28
N CYS A 5 5.31 8.73 -3.27
CA CYS A 5 4.96 10.15 -3.12
C CYS A 5 4.06 10.54 -4.30
N GLN A 6 2.86 11.06 -4.04
CA GLN A 6 1.85 11.52 -5.01
C GLN A 6 1.57 10.51 -6.15
N ARG A 7 1.55 9.21 -5.80
CA ARG A 7 1.38 8.10 -6.74
C ARG A 7 0.29 7.13 -6.31
N SER A 8 -0.72 7.62 -5.61
CA SER A 8 -1.89 6.87 -5.10
C SER A 8 -2.48 5.88 -6.13
N LYS A 9 -2.67 6.33 -7.38
CA LYS A 9 -3.19 5.49 -8.48
C LYS A 9 -2.25 4.33 -8.86
N VAL A 10 -0.95 4.58 -8.95
CA VAL A 10 0.04 3.56 -9.31
C VAL A 10 0.25 2.59 -8.14
N LEU A 11 0.17 3.11 -6.91
CA LEU A 11 0.20 2.29 -5.70
C LEU A 11 -0.95 1.29 -5.70
N ALA A 12 -2.19 1.72 -6.00
CA ALA A 12 -3.34 0.81 -6.05
C ALA A 12 -3.11 -0.37 -7.01
N CYS A 13 -2.60 -0.12 -8.22
CA CYS A 13 -2.27 -1.19 -9.17
C CYS A 13 -1.16 -2.12 -8.64
N THR A 14 -0.16 -1.56 -7.97
CA THR A 14 0.95 -2.32 -7.38
C THR A 14 0.43 -3.25 -6.28
N LEU A 15 -0.38 -2.75 -5.34
CA LEU A 15 -0.97 -3.53 -4.26
C LEU A 15 -1.91 -4.62 -4.79
N ASP A 16 -2.70 -4.34 -5.82
CA ASP A 16 -3.56 -5.34 -6.47
C ASP A 16 -2.75 -6.48 -7.10
N SER A 17 -1.67 -6.14 -7.81
CA SER A 17 -0.78 -7.16 -8.39
C SER A 17 -0.09 -8.04 -7.34
N LEU A 18 0.27 -7.46 -6.18
CA LEU A 18 0.88 -8.21 -5.08
C LEU A 18 -0.11 -9.21 -4.49
N LEU A 19 -1.38 -8.84 -4.37
CA LEU A 19 -2.44 -9.74 -3.88
C LEU A 19 -2.69 -10.93 -4.80
N GLN A 20 -2.33 -10.84 -6.08
CA GLN A 20 -2.45 -11.94 -7.04
C GLN A 20 -1.23 -12.89 -7.04
N GLN A 21 -0.21 -12.62 -6.22
CA GLN A 21 0.94 -13.51 -6.12
C GLN A 21 0.58 -14.80 -5.38
N ARG A 22 1.16 -15.93 -5.83
CA ARG A 22 0.96 -17.24 -5.18
C ARG A 22 1.48 -17.29 -3.75
N VAL A 23 2.49 -16.48 -3.44
CA VAL A 23 3.10 -16.36 -2.12
C VAL A 23 3.14 -14.88 -1.79
N LEU A 24 2.45 -14.50 -0.72
CA LEU A 24 2.44 -13.14 -0.23
C LEU A 24 3.63 -12.91 0.71
N PRO A 25 4.17 -11.68 0.76
CA PRO A 25 5.09 -11.30 1.83
C PRO A 25 4.39 -11.42 3.19
N ALA A 26 5.16 -11.77 4.23
CA ALA A 26 4.64 -11.82 5.61
C ALA A 26 4.13 -10.45 6.07
N GLU A 27 4.84 -9.38 5.70
CA GLU A 27 4.46 -8.00 5.97
C GLU A 27 4.86 -7.09 4.80
N LEU A 28 4.03 -6.10 4.49
CA LEU A 28 4.31 -5.05 3.52
C LEU A 28 4.23 -3.67 4.17
N PHE A 29 5.36 -2.97 4.10
CA PHE A 29 5.51 -1.59 4.56
C PHE A 29 5.32 -0.62 3.38
N VAL A 30 4.34 0.27 3.48
CA VAL A 30 4.18 1.42 2.58
C VAL A 30 4.67 2.66 3.32
N VAL A 31 5.66 3.34 2.74
CA VAL A 31 6.22 4.59 3.26
C VAL A 31 5.81 5.70 2.32
N ASP A 32 4.95 6.58 2.80
CA ASP A 32 4.45 7.71 2.04
C ASP A 32 5.18 9.00 2.42
N ALA A 33 5.59 9.75 1.41
CA ALA A 33 6.19 11.09 1.55
C ALA A 33 5.30 12.16 0.88
N SER A 34 4.02 11.87 0.69
CA SER A 34 3.02 12.81 0.21
C SER A 34 2.57 13.73 1.35
N ALA A 35 2.08 14.91 1.00
CA ALA A 35 1.46 15.83 1.96
C ALA A 35 -0.09 15.70 1.98
N ASP A 36 -0.62 14.75 1.22
CA ASP A 36 -2.05 14.48 1.08
C ASP A 36 -2.39 13.05 1.52
N ASP A 37 -3.67 12.82 1.80
CA ASP A 37 -4.16 11.55 2.35
C ASP A 37 -4.50 10.50 1.27
N GLU A 38 -4.23 10.76 -0.02
CA GLU A 38 -4.69 9.86 -1.09
C GLU A 38 -4.06 8.47 -0.98
N THR A 39 -2.78 8.42 -0.60
CA THR A 39 -2.06 7.15 -0.37
C THR A 39 -2.65 6.39 0.82
N LEU A 40 -2.98 7.10 1.91
CA LEU A 40 -3.59 6.50 3.11
C LEU A 40 -4.93 5.85 2.76
N GLN A 41 -5.80 6.57 2.07
CA GLN A 41 -7.11 6.06 1.63
C GLN A 41 -6.99 4.81 0.76
N VAL A 42 -6.00 4.78 -0.14
CA VAL A 42 -5.70 3.59 -0.95
C VAL A 42 -5.31 2.44 -0.04
N VAL A 43 -4.31 2.60 0.84
CA VAL A 43 -3.81 1.52 1.70
C VAL A 43 -4.90 0.97 2.62
N GLU A 44 -5.73 1.81 3.22
CA GLU A 44 -6.86 1.39 4.06
C GLU A 44 -7.84 0.47 3.32
N GLY A 45 -8.14 0.77 2.04
CA GLY A 45 -8.98 -0.08 1.20
C GLY A 45 -8.39 -1.48 0.93
N PHE A 46 -7.07 -1.65 1.05
CA PHE A 46 -6.38 -2.93 0.89
C PHE A 46 -6.19 -3.68 2.23
N VAL A 47 -6.01 -2.97 3.34
CA VAL A 47 -5.95 -3.58 4.70
C VAL A 47 -7.23 -4.35 5.02
N GLN A 48 -8.38 -3.87 4.56
CA GLN A 48 -9.66 -4.58 4.73
C GLN A 48 -9.72 -5.92 3.97
N LYS A 49 -8.91 -6.10 2.93
CA LYS A 49 -8.87 -7.31 2.09
C LYS A 49 -7.87 -8.35 2.59
N THR A 50 -6.85 -7.93 3.36
CA THR A 50 -5.80 -8.82 3.86
C THR A 50 -5.01 -8.19 5.02
N GLN A 51 -4.52 -9.02 5.93
CA GLN A 51 -3.79 -8.61 7.14
C GLN A 51 -2.30 -8.30 6.91
N VAL A 52 -1.80 -8.37 5.66
CA VAL A 52 -0.36 -8.23 5.36
C VAL A 52 0.11 -6.78 5.22
N PHE A 53 -0.80 -5.80 5.13
CA PHE A 53 -0.44 -4.40 4.89
C PHE A 53 -0.28 -3.61 6.20
N ARG A 54 0.81 -2.85 6.33
CA ARG A 54 1.02 -1.87 7.40
C ARG A 54 1.58 -0.57 6.84
N MET A 55 0.99 0.56 7.26
CA MET A 55 1.40 1.90 6.82
C MET A 55 2.29 2.56 7.89
N TYR A 56 3.35 3.22 7.43
CA TYR A 56 4.26 3.97 8.30
C TYR A 56 4.62 5.29 7.61
N GLY A 57 4.19 6.41 8.21
CA GLY A 57 4.40 7.76 7.67
C GLY A 57 3.18 8.65 7.93
N GLY A 58 3.42 9.94 8.11
CA GLY A 58 2.43 10.99 8.32
C GLY A 58 2.92 12.31 7.75
#